data_AF-A0AAD2H3E0-F1
#
_entry.id   AF-A0AAD2H3E0-F1
#
_cell.length_a   1.000
_cell.length_b   1.000
_cell.length_c   1.000
_cell.angle_alpha   90.00
_cell.angle_beta   90.00
_cell.angle_gamma   90.00
#
_symmetry.space_group_name_H-M   'P 1'
#
loop_
_entity.id
_entity.type
_entity.pdbx_description
1 polymer ?
#
loop_
_entity_poly.entity_id
_entity_poly.type
_entity_poly.pdbx_seq_one_letter_code
_entity_poly.pdbx_strand_id
1 'polypeptide(L)'
;MSKRTLEQIDPEAVPEPSTIKRKLSLSSLKPTGPSPARQQITAPSVQLAYPSLLTPGSPPPAGPSPPFQQPTPLISFSYNDQHELEFNDSALRYLAPPPPRAQLGHGYDRWNRRPEARSRIDGLLRALSAVQDKKHPALSSGVGAVAWRGVLTRKSILTAPYEERESDGWLMNVMCVNGVLYLEEHRDEACLQAKNDLNPRQRRQTYFGYSFESYCTSSAPRNSPNPPQGPNDPVGWGGDVDTNVQWCSVVRTKLGNTRLVIGGEVDCVRDKYTGKTDTFVELKTSMSIRGAQDEVRFEK
;
A
#
# COMPACT_ATOMS: atom_id res chain seq x y z
N MET A 1 -42.65 48.88 26.79
CA MET A 1 -43.71 49.55 25.99
C MET A 1 -43.18 49.59 24.56
N SER A 2 -43.83 49.22 23.46
CA SER A 2 -45.22 48.88 23.16
C SER A 2 -45.22 48.12 21.83
N LYS A 3 -46.04 47.06 21.77
CA LYS A 3 -46.84 46.50 20.66
C LYS A 3 -46.43 46.69 19.17
N ARG A 4 -46.30 45.54 18.50
CA ARG A 4 -46.92 45.07 17.21
C ARG A 4 -47.38 46.13 16.20
N THR A 5 -47.08 45.89 14.90
CA THR A 5 -48.09 45.62 13.84
C THR A 5 -47.49 44.83 12.66
N LEU A 6 -48.29 43.93 12.10
CA LEU A 6 -48.10 43.13 10.88
C LEU A 6 -48.61 43.89 9.64
N GLU A 7 -48.18 43.43 8.46
CA GLU A 7 -48.82 43.51 7.13
C GLU A 7 -48.76 44.82 6.33
N GLN A 8 -47.95 44.85 5.27
CA GLN A 8 -48.33 44.51 3.88
C GLN A 8 -47.15 44.77 2.92
N ILE A 9 -46.97 43.90 1.91
CA ILE A 9 -46.63 44.16 0.49
C ILE A 9 -45.88 42.95 -0.11
N ASP A 10 -46.36 42.53 -1.28
CA ASP A 10 -46.04 41.34 -2.08
C ASP A 10 -44.56 41.08 -2.40
N PRO A 11 -44.16 39.80 -2.61
CA PRO A 11 -42.82 39.43 -3.04
C PRO A 11 -42.67 39.51 -4.58
N GLU A 12 -41.84 40.45 -5.03
CA GLU A 12 -41.34 40.54 -6.40
C GLU A 12 -40.19 39.54 -6.62
N ALA A 13 -40.22 38.88 -7.77
CA ALA A 13 -39.39 37.75 -8.16
C ALA A 13 -37.96 38.15 -8.58
N VAL A 14 -36.96 37.35 -8.18
CA VAL A 14 -35.62 37.31 -8.79
C VAL A 14 -35.21 35.82 -8.95
N PRO A 15 -34.66 35.40 -10.11
CA PRO A 15 -34.64 34.00 -10.53
C PRO A 15 -33.43 33.20 -9.99
N GLU A 16 -33.70 31.94 -9.63
CA GLU A 16 -32.74 30.91 -9.22
C GLU A 16 -31.96 30.31 -10.41
N PRO A 17 -30.68 29.92 -10.23
CA PRO A 17 -29.86 29.30 -11.27
C PRO A 17 -30.29 27.86 -11.60
N SER A 18 -30.37 27.59 -12.91
CA SER A 18 -30.83 26.34 -13.52
C SER A 18 -29.89 25.16 -13.23
N THR A 19 -30.31 24.30 -12.30
CA THR A 19 -29.67 23.00 -12.07
C THR A 19 -30.24 21.96 -13.05
N ILE A 20 -29.56 21.72 -14.17
CA ILE A 20 -29.89 20.61 -15.08
C ILE A 20 -29.45 19.30 -14.42
N LYS A 21 -30.35 18.66 -13.67
CA LYS A 21 -30.20 17.26 -13.24
C LYS A 21 -30.60 16.34 -14.41
N ARG A 22 -29.63 15.93 -15.24
CA ARG A 22 -29.83 14.80 -16.17
C ARG A 22 -29.87 13.49 -15.37
N LYS A 23 -31.07 13.06 -15.01
CA LYS A 23 -31.37 11.68 -14.58
C LYS A 23 -31.18 10.78 -15.81
N LEU A 24 -30.06 10.09 -15.93
CA LEU A 24 -29.90 9.01 -16.90
C LEU A 24 -30.77 7.83 -16.44
N SER A 25 -31.91 7.67 -17.09
CA SER A 25 -32.79 6.51 -16.97
C SER A 25 -32.07 5.28 -17.53
N LEU A 26 -31.75 4.30 -16.66
CA LEU A 26 -31.04 3.07 -17.03
C LEU A 26 -31.95 2.01 -17.70
N SER A 27 -33.19 2.34 -18.06
CA SER A 27 -34.20 1.38 -18.55
C SER A 27 -34.42 1.38 -20.08
N SER A 28 -33.53 1.98 -20.87
CA SER A 28 -33.75 2.09 -22.33
C SER A 28 -32.58 1.66 -23.24
N LEU A 29 -31.59 0.93 -22.73
CA LEU A 29 -30.58 0.28 -23.57
C LEU A 29 -30.88 -1.21 -23.69
N LYS A 30 -31.68 -1.58 -24.70
CA LYS A 30 -31.71 -2.96 -25.19
C LYS A 30 -30.39 -3.24 -25.93
N PRO A 31 -29.65 -4.30 -25.61
CA PRO A 31 -28.46 -4.67 -26.36
C PRO A 31 -28.90 -5.30 -27.69
N THR A 32 -28.87 -4.52 -28.76
CA THR A 32 -29.00 -5.03 -30.14
C THR A 32 -27.60 -5.36 -30.65
N GLY A 33 -27.21 -6.64 -30.53
CA GLY A 33 -25.99 -7.18 -31.13
C GLY A 33 -25.38 -8.28 -30.24
N PRO A 34 -24.84 -9.36 -30.82
CA PRO A 34 -24.12 -10.35 -30.03
C PRO A 34 -22.92 -9.67 -29.34
N SER A 35 -22.81 -9.84 -28.01
CA SER A 35 -21.62 -9.46 -27.26
C SER A 35 -20.38 -10.01 -27.96
N PRO A 36 -19.30 -9.22 -28.15
CA PRO A 36 -18.05 -9.77 -28.63
C PRO A 36 -17.66 -10.89 -27.67
N ALA A 37 -17.52 -12.10 -28.21
CA ALA A 37 -17.13 -13.27 -27.45
C ALA A 37 -15.87 -12.93 -26.65
N ARG A 38 -15.90 -13.22 -25.35
CA ARG A 38 -14.71 -13.19 -24.49
C ARG A 38 -13.71 -14.15 -25.13
N GLN A 39 -12.77 -13.62 -25.90
CA GLN A 39 -11.67 -14.39 -26.45
C GLN A 39 -10.83 -14.85 -25.25
N GLN A 40 -11.11 -16.06 -24.76
CA GLN A 40 -10.10 -16.82 -24.04
C GLN A 40 -8.97 -17.03 -25.03
N ILE A 41 -7.87 -16.30 -24.83
CA ILE A 41 -6.62 -16.61 -25.48
C ILE A 41 -6.27 -18.03 -25.02
N THR A 42 -6.51 -19.02 -25.87
CA THR A 42 -6.01 -20.39 -25.71
C THR A 42 -4.51 -20.36 -25.95
N ALA A 43 -3.77 -19.82 -24.99
CA ALA A 43 -2.34 -20.05 -24.92
C ALA A 43 -2.11 -21.56 -24.76
N PRO A 44 -1.10 -22.14 -25.42
CA PRO A 44 -0.71 -23.52 -25.14
C PRO A 44 -0.47 -23.63 -23.63
N SER A 45 -1.08 -24.63 -23.00
CA SER A 45 -0.87 -24.90 -21.58
C SER A 45 0.58 -25.33 -21.40
N VAL A 46 1.47 -24.36 -21.17
CA VAL A 46 2.82 -24.66 -20.73
C VAL A 46 2.68 -25.17 -19.30
N GLN A 47 2.68 -26.48 -19.13
CA GLN A 47 2.92 -27.09 -17.83
C GLN A 47 4.37 -26.80 -17.47
N LEU A 48 4.56 -25.74 -16.68
CA LEU A 48 5.83 -25.50 -16.02
C LEU A 48 6.02 -26.64 -15.01
N ALA A 49 7.17 -27.31 -15.08
CA ALA A 49 7.57 -28.24 -14.04
C ALA A 49 7.65 -27.45 -12.72
N TYR A 50 6.99 -27.96 -11.67
CA TYR A 50 7.16 -27.38 -10.35
C TYR A 50 8.65 -27.47 -9.98
N PRO A 51 9.24 -26.38 -9.45
CA PRO A 51 10.60 -26.46 -8.93
C PRO A 51 10.65 -27.56 -7.87
N SER A 52 11.68 -28.40 -7.92
CA SER A 52 11.90 -29.42 -6.89
C SER A 52 12.04 -28.70 -5.55
N LEU A 53 11.07 -28.92 -4.66
CA LEU A 53 11.17 -28.46 -3.28
C LEU A 53 12.36 -29.19 -2.66
N LEU A 54 13.28 -28.42 -2.05
CA LEU A 54 14.42 -28.98 -1.36
C LEU A 54 13.91 -29.88 -0.24
N THR A 55 13.97 -31.20 -0.42
CA THR A 55 13.84 -32.14 0.69
C THR A 55 15.03 -31.95 1.62
N PRO A 56 14.86 -32.07 2.95
CA PRO A 56 15.98 -32.03 3.88
C PRO A 56 17.07 -33.03 3.44
N GLY A 57 18.25 -32.53 3.05
CA GLY A 57 19.37 -33.34 2.54
C GLY A 57 19.58 -33.33 1.02
N SER A 58 18.74 -32.65 0.24
CA SER A 58 18.99 -32.42 -1.20
C SER A 58 20.02 -31.30 -1.41
N PRO A 59 20.95 -31.44 -2.38
CA PRO A 59 21.91 -30.39 -2.71
C PRO A 59 21.16 -29.13 -3.18
N PRO A 60 21.65 -27.92 -2.87
CA PRO A 60 21.05 -26.69 -3.37
C PRO A 60 20.93 -26.74 -4.90
N PRO A 61 19.87 -26.16 -5.49
CA PRO A 61 19.66 -26.21 -6.93
C PRO A 61 20.93 -25.72 -7.65
N ALA A 62 21.45 -26.53 -8.57
CA ALA A 62 22.76 -26.36 -9.20
C ALA A 62 22.87 -25.18 -10.19
N GLY A 63 21.97 -24.20 -10.12
CA GLY A 63 21.92 -23.05 -11.03
C GLY A 63 22.36 -21.75 -10.33
N PRO A 64 22.97 -20.81 -11.07
CA PRO A 64 23.21 -19.47 -10.54
C PRO A 64 21.89 -18.79 -10.18
N SER A 65 21.85 -18.05 -9.07
CA SER A 65 20.68 -17.26 -8.71
C SER A 65 20.32 -16.32 -9.86
N PRO A 66 19.01 -16.14 -10.16
CA PRO A 66 18.60 -15.27 -11.23
C PRO A 66 19.12 -13.85 -10.96
N PRO A 67 19.68 -13.16 -11.98
CA PRO A 67 20.21 -11.82 -11.77
C PRO A 67 19.08 -10.87 -11.38
N PHE A 68 19.31 -10.10 -10.31
CA PHE A 68 18.38 -9.08 -9.83
C PHE A 68 19.02 -7.70 -9.95
N GLN A 69 18.41 -6.82 -10.74
CA GLN A 69 18.91 -5.48 -10.97
C GLN A 69 18.58 -4.57 -9.78
N GLN A 70 19.52 -3.71 -9.40
CA GLN A 70 19.28 -2.68 -8.39
C GLN A 70 18.04 -1.83 -8.78
N PRO A 71 17.06 -1.68 -7.88
CA PRO A 71 15.88 -0.88 -8.15
C PRO A 71 16.24 0.57 -8.48
N THR A 72 15.69 1.08 -9.58
CA THR A 72 15.81 2.46 -10.02
C THR A 72 14.53 3.22 -9.66
N PRO A 73 14.60 4.27 -8.83
CA PRO A 73 13.45 5.12 -8.52
C PRO A 73 12.80 5.69 -9.79
N LEU A 74 11.47 5.71 -9.83
CA LEU A 74 10.70 6.35 -10.90
C LEU A 74 9.95 7.59 -10.38
N ILE A 75 9.18 7.41 -9.31
CA ILE A 75 8.33 8.45 -8.72
C ILE A 75 7.96 8.04 -7.28
N SER A 76 7.71 9.02 -6.42
CA SER A 76 7.07 8.85 -5.12
C SER A 76 5.74 9.61 -5.06
N PHE A 77 4.87 9.20 -4.15
CA PHE A 77 3.61 9.89 -3.86
C PHE A 77 3.16 9.64 -2.42
N SER A 78 2.26 10.49 -1.95
CA SER A 78 1.65 10.42 -0.63
C SER A 78 0.16 10.14 -0.72
N TYR A 79 -0.37 9.44 0.27
CA TYR A 79 -1.77 9.45 0.61
C TYR A 79 -1.98 10.41 1.78
N ASN A 80 -2.99 11.29 1.68
CA ASN A 80 -3.38 12.16 2.78
C ASN A 80 -4.27 11.42 3.80
N ASP A 81 -4.77 12.13 4.81
CA ASP A 81 -5.63 11.61 5.88
C ASP A 81 -7.02 11.16 5.37
N GLN A 82 -7.46 11.62 4.20
CA GLN A 82 -8.63 11.09 3.49
C GLN A 82 -8.27 9.95 2.51
N HIS A 83 -7.02 9.48 2.51
CA HIS A 83 -6.50 8.45 1.62
C HIS A 83 -6.59 8.83 0.12
N GLU A 84 -6.46 10.12 -0.18
CA GLU A 84 -6.37 10.61 -1.55
C GLU A 84 -4.90 10.68 -2.00
N LEU A 85 -4.64 10.26 -3.24
CA LEU A 85 -3.30 10.20 -3.80
C LEU A 85 -2.84 11.59 -4.26
N GLU A 86 -1.72 12.04 -3.74
CA GLU A 86 -1.04 13.29 -4.08
C GLU A 86 0.40 13.01 -4.55
N PHE A 87 0.80 13.59 -5.68
CA PHE A 87 2.18 13.46 -6.20
C PHE A 87 3.14 14.42 -5.50
N ASN A 88 3.31 14.23 -4.20
CA ASN A 88 4.25 14.94 -3.35
C ASN A 88 4.85 13.98 -2.31
N ASP A 89 5.71 14.51 -1.43
CA ASP A 89 6.35 13.77 -0.34
C ASP A 89 5.80 14.24 1.02
N SER A 90 4.53 14.62 1.10
CA SER A 90 3.92 15.20 2.32
C SER A 90 3.81 14.18 3.47
N ALA A 91 3.58 12.91 3.14
CA ALA A 91 3.50 11.79 4.08
C ALA A 91 4.88 11.18 4.42
N LEU A 92 5.97 11.70 3.84
CA LEU A 92 7.32 11.19 4.08
C LEU A 92 7.73 11.42 5.55
N ARG A 93 8.23 10.37 6.19
CA ARG A 93 8.72 10.42 7.57
C ARG A 93 10.24 10.20 7.63
N TYR A 94 10.86 10.80 8.63
CA TYR A 94 12.31 10.70 8.88
C TYR A 94 12.58 9.86 10.12
N LEU A 95 13.60 8.99 10.07
CA LEU A 95 14.01 8.15 11.19
C LEU A 95 14.43 9.02 12.38
N ALA A 96 13.77 8.78 13.51
CA ALA A 96 14.08 9.34 14.82
C ALA A 96 14.40 8.20 15.79
N PRO A 97 15.43 8.31 16.65
CA PRO A 97 15.73 7.25 17.60
C PRO A 97 14.60 7.14 18.64
N PRO A 98 14.00 5.96 18.84
CA PRO A 98 12.93 5.81 19.81
C PRO A 98 13.48 5.89 21.25
N PRO A 99 12.67 6.38 22.21
CA PRO A 99 13.04 6.38 23.61
C PRO A 99 13.15 4.95 24.17
N PRO A 100 14.05 4.69 25.14
CA PRO A 100 14.09 3.42 25.84
C PRO A 100 12.75 3.12 26.51
N ARG A 101 12.26 1.87 26.38
CA ARG A 101 10.99 1.41 26.98
C ARG A 101 9.75 2.21 26.52
N ALA A 102 9.74 2.61 25.25
CA ALA A 102 8.58 3.23 24.60
C ALA A 102 7.28 2.43 24.86
N GLN A 103 6.21 3.14 25.24
CA GLN A 103 4.93 2.52 25.54
C GLN A 103 4.10 2.37 24.26
N LEU A 104 4.21 1.22 23.59
CA LEU A 104 3.52 0.95 22.32
C LEU A 104 1.98 0.97 22.42
N GLY A 105 1.42 0.92 23.63
CA GLY A 105 -0.03 1.03 23.85
C GLY A 105 -0.56 2.47 23.95
N HIS A 106 0.32 3.48 24.02
CA HIS A 106 -0.10 4.87 24.07
C HIS A 106 -0.82 5.26 22.77
N GLY A 107 -1.93 6.00 22.86
CA GLY A 107 -2.67 6.49 21.70
C GLY A 107 -3.61 5.49 21.02
N TYR A 108 -3.77 4.27 21.57
CA TYR A 108 -4.63 3.23 20.97
C TYR A 108 -6.08 3.68 20.74
N ASP A 109 -6.63 4.46 21.69
CA ASP A 109 -8.01 4.95 21.61
C ASP A 109 -8.19 6.07 20.56
N ARG A 110 -7.09 6.72 20.14
CA ARG A 110 -7.07 7.77 19.10
C ARG A 110 -6.69 7.24 17.73
N TRP A 111 -6.57 5.92 17.57
CA TRP A 111 -6.14 5.30 16.32
C TRP A 111 -7.17 5.50 15.19
N ASN A 112 -6.78 6.23 14.15
CA ASN A 112 -7.54 6.31 12.91
C ASN A 112 -7.20 5.11 12.00
N ARG A 113 -8.03 4.06 12.11
CA ARG A 113 -7.87 2.82 11.33
C ARG A 113 -8.66 2.90 10.02
N ARG A 114 -7.95 2.77 8.91
CA ARG A 114 -8.52 2.48 7.60
C ARG A 114 -9.06 1.05 7.55
N PRO A 115 -10.33 0.83 7.19
CA PRO A 115 -10.84 -0.51 6.94
C PRO A 115 -10.08 -1.18 5.80
N GLU A 116 -9.85 -2.49 5.92
CA GLU A 116 -9.24 -3.27 4.85
C GLU A 116 -10.22 -3.33 3.67
N ALA A 117 -9.75 -2.91 2.51
CA ALA A 117 -10.48 -2.96 1.25
C ALA A 117 -9.69 -3.77 0.21
N ARG A 118 -10.31 -4.02 -0.95
CA ARG A 118 -9.63 -4.68 -2.07
C ARG A 118 -8.41 -3.85 -2.48
N SER A 119 -7.24 -4.48 -2.48
CA SER A 119 -5.97 -3.83 -2.83
C SER A 119 -5.88 -3.66 -4.35
N ARG A 120 -6.45 -2.56 -4.87
CA ARG A 120 -6.42 -2.21 -6.29
C ARG A 120 -5.04 -1.70 -6.69
N ILE A 121 -4.72 -1.81 -7.98
CA ILE A 121 -3.49 -1.26 -8.56
C ILE A 121 -3.63 0.19 -9.04
N ASP A 122 -4.76 0.84 -8.80
CA ASP A 122 -5.11 2.16 -9.35
C ASP A 122 -4.08 3.25 -9.02
N GLY A 123 -3.56 3.27 -7.78
CA GLY A 123 -2.50 4.19 -7.37
C GLY A 123 -1.20 4.00 -8.18
N LEU A 124 -0.83 2.74 -8.42
CA LEU A 124 0.34 2.39 -9.22
C LEU A 124 0.13 2.73 -10.71
N LEU A 125 -1.09 2.57 -11.24
CA LEU A 125 -1.44 2.96 -12.60
C LEU A 125 -1.37 4.48 -12.80
N ARG A 126 -1.90 5.26 -11.84
CA ARG A 126 -1.77 6.73 -11.85
C ARG A 126 -0.30 7.16 -11.83
N ALA A 127 0.51 6.53 -10.97
CA ALA A 127 1.94 6.80 -10.90
C ALA A 127 2.66 6.45 -12.21
N LEU A 128 2.32 5.30 -12.83
CA LEU A 128 2.89 4.91 -14.12
C LEU A 128 2.51 5.90 -15.23
N SER A 129 1.26 6.36 -15.28
CA SER A 129 0.81 7.40 -16.22
C SER A 129 1.63 8.68 -16.05
N ALA A 130 1.79 9.17 -14.82
CA ALA A 130 2.56 10.37 -14.53
C ALA A 130 4.04 10.25 -14.95
N VAL A 131 4.65 9.06 -14.80
CA VAL A 131 6.03 8.79 -15.23
C VAL A 131 6.14 8.72 -16.76
N GLN A 132 5.13 8.17 -17.44
CA GLN A 132 5.04 8.13 -18.90
C GLN A 132 4.91 9.54 -19.50
N ASP A 133 4.04 10.38 -18.92
CA ASP A 133 3.85 11.77 -19.35
C ASP A 133 5.15 12.58 -19.23
N LYS A 134 5.92 12.34 -18.16
CA LYS A 134 7.25 12.94 -17.94
C LYS A 134 8.36 12.33 -18.81
N LYS A 135 8.05 11.32 -19.65
CA LYS A 135 9.01 10.60 -20.52
C LYS A 135 10.26 10.12 -19.79
N HIS A 136 10.09 9.57 -18.59
CA HIS A 136 11.23 9.14 -17.78
C HIS A 136 12.08 8.07 -18.51
N PRO A 137 13.42 8.24 -18.62
CA PRO A 137 14.28 7.40 -19.46
C PRO A 137 14.29 5.93 -19.02
N ALA A 138 14.04 5.66 -17.73
CA ALA A 138 13.96 4.30 -17.23
C ALA A 138 12.77 3.50 -17.82
N LEU A 139 11.72 4.15 -18.33
CA LEU A 139 10.61 3.44 -18.99
C LEU A 139 10.88 3.10 -20.47
N SER A 140 11.90 3.70 -21.10
CA SER A 140 12.17 3.54 -22.53
C SER A 140 12.52 2.10 -22.94
N SER A 141 13.03 1.26 -22.02
CA SER A 141 13.32 -0.15 -22.31
C SER A 141 12.13 -1.09 -22.06
N GLY A 142 10.92 -0.56 -21.92
CA GLY A 142 9.68 -1.30 -21.73
C GLY A 142 9.50 -1.88 -20.32
N VAL A 143 8.28 -2.36 -20.07
CA VAL A 143 7.83 -2.96 -18.81
C VAL A 143 7.24 -4.33 -19.10
N GLY A 144 7.63 -5.34 -18.34
CA GLY A 144 7.09 -6.70 -18.47
C GLY A 144 5.97 -6.99 -17.47
N ALA A 145 6.10 -6.50 -16.23
CA ALA A 145 5.06 -6.63 -15.23
C ALA A 145 4.97 -5.41 -14.29
N VAL A 146 3.79 -5.18 -13.74
CA VAL A 146 3.45 -4.10 -12.81
C VAL A 146 2.69 -4.68 -11.63
N ALA A 147 3.19 -4.45 -10.41
CA ALA A 147 2.58 -4.97 -9.18
C ALA A 147 2.94 -4.13 -7.94
N TRP A 148 2.13 -4.23 -6.90
CA TRP A 148 2.56 -3.77 -5.57
C TRP A 148 3.60 -4.74 -4.98
N ARG A 149 4.58 -4.20 -4.24
CA ARG A 149 5.63 -4.94 -3.53
C ARG A 149 5.03 -6.04 -2.66
N GLY A 150 3.96 -5.73 -1.92
CA GLY A 150 3.27 -6.68 -1.05
C GLY A 150 2.68 -7.88 -1.80
N VAL A 151 2.23 -7.70 -3.04
CA VAL A 151 1.80 -8.83 -3.89
C VAL A 151 3.01 -9.72 -4.14
N LEU A 152 4.14 -9.13 -4.57
CA LEU A 152 5.37 -9.85 -4.90
C LEU A 152 6.02 -10.58 -3.71
N THR A 153 6.03 -9.98 -2.52
CA THR A 153 6.68 -10.54 -1.33
C THR A 153 5.75 -11.41 -0.50
N ARG A 154 4.58 -10.90 -0.12
CA ARG A 154 3.72 -11.56 0.87
C ARG A 154 3.05 -12.81 0.31
N LYS A 155 2.85 -12.83 -1.01
CA LYS A 155 2.00 -13.83 -1.66
C LYS A 155 2.48 -14.31 -3.04
N SER A 156 3.47 -13.72 -3.71
CA SER A 156 3.70 -14.04 -5.13
C SER A 156 4.63 -15.22 -5.40
N ILE A 157 5.89 -15.26 -4.94
CA ILE A 157 6.85 -16.31 -5.39
C ILE A 157 7.96 -16.55 -4.36
N LEU A 158 8.40 -15.50 -3.67
CA LEU A 158 9.64 -15.56 -2.88
C LEU A 158 9.46 -16.34 -1.57
N THR A 159 8.34 -16.14 -0.87
CA THR A 159 8.05 -16.81 0.40
C THR A 159 7.21 -18.07 0.21
N ALA A 160 6.53 -18.23 -0.92
CA ALA A 160 5.65 -19.36 -1.19
C ALA A 160 6.31 -20.74 -0.99
N PRO A 161 7.60 -20.97 -1.34
CA PRO A 161 8.27 -22.24 -1.06
C PRO A 161 8.48 -22.55 0.42
N TYR A 162 8.42 -21.54 1.29
CA TYR A 162 8.68 -21.66 2.73
C TYR A 162 7.39 -21.58 3.57
N GLU A 163 6.23 -21.27 2.96
CA GLU A 163 4.97 -21.19 3.68
C GLU A 163 4.36 -22.58 3.83
N GLU A 164 4.42 -23.13 5.04
CA GLU A 164 3.89 -24.46 5.37
C GLU A 164 2.39 -24.42 5.74
N ARG A 165 1.80 -23.22 5.90
CA ARG A 165 0.40 -23.07 6.29
C ARG A 165 -0.53 -23.09 5.07
N GLU A 166 -1.17 -24.23 4.85
CA GLU A 166 -2.23 -24.39 3.82
C GLU A 166 -3.40 -23.41 3.99
N SER A 167 -3.63 -22.87 5.19
CA SER A 167 -4.68 -21.89 5.48
C SER A 167 -4.41 -20.49 4.89
N ASP A 168 -3.18 -20.19 4.46
CA ASP A 168 -2.79 -18.89 3.88
C ASP A 168 -2.69 -18.96 2.34
N GLY A 169 -3.58 -19.75 1.71
CA GLY A 169 -3.76 -19.74 0.27
C GLY A 169 -3.95 -18.31 -0.27
N TRP A 170 -3.36 -18.04 -1.43
CA TRP A 170 -3.45 -16.73 -2.07
C TRP A 170 -4.06 -16.83 -3.46
N LEU A 171 -4.84 -15.82 -3.81
CA LEU A 171 -5.43 -15.65 -5.12
C LEU A 171 -4.90 -14.36 -5.72
N MET A 172 -4.63 -14.38 -7.02
CA MET A 172 -4.10 -13.23 -7.74
C MET A 172 -4.80 -13.09 -9.07
N ASN A 173 -5.25 -11.87 -9.35
CA ASN A 173 -5.76 -11.49 -10.64
C ASN A 173 -4.59 -11.02 -11.51
N VAL A 174 -4.49 -11.57 -12.71
CA VAL A 174 -3.49 -11.19 -13.70
C VAL A 174 -4.19 -10.71 -14.97
N MET A 175 -3.90 -9.49 -15.39
CA MET A 175 -4.38 -8.93 -16.63
C MET A 175 -3.20 -8.64 -17.55
N CYS A 176 -3.26 -9.07 -18.81
CA CYS A 176 -2.26 -8.73 -19.82
C CYS A 176 -2.83 -7.63 -20.73
N VAL A 177 -2.16 -6.49 -20.80
CA VAL A 177 -2.53 -5.38 -21.69
C VAL A 177 -1.28 -4.94 -22.44
N ASN A 178 -1.31 -4.98 -23.77
CA ASN A 178 -0.18 -4.60 -24.64
C ASN A 178 1.14 -5.31 -24.28
N GLY A 179 1.06 -6.58 -23.89
CA GLY A 179 2.23 -7.38 -23.49
C GLY A 179 2.77 -7.09 -22.09
N VAL A 180 2.11 -6.22 -21.31
CA VAL A 180 2.45 -5.93 -19.91
C VAL A 180 1.50 -6.67 -18.99
N LEU A 181 2.04 -7.40 -18.02
CA LEU A 181 1.27 -8.08 -16.98
C LEU A 181 0.98 -7.13 -15.81
N TYR A 182 -0.28 -7.06 -15.40
CA TYR A 182 -0.72 -6.33 -14.23
C TYR A 182 -1.21 -7.32 -13.19
N LEU A 183 -0.60 -7.29 -12.00
CA LEU A 183 -0.83 -8.27 -10.95
C LEU A 183 -1.51 -7.59 -9.76
N GLU A 184 -2.65 -8.12 -9.35
CA GLU A 184 -3.46 -7.61 -8.24
C GLU A 184 -3.79 -8.77 -7.29
N GLU A 185 -3.68 -8.55 -5.98
CA GLU A 185 -4.13 -9.55 -5.00
C GLU A 185 -5.65 -9.66 -5.03
N HIS A 186 -6.16 -10.88 -5.18
CA HIS A 186 -7.58 -11.15 -5.04
C HIS A 186 -7.88 -11.57 -3.61
N ARG A 187 -8.80 -10.84 -2.97
CA ARG A 187 -9.40 -11.21 -1.69
C ARG A 187 -10.91 -11.26 -1.86
N ASP A 188 -11.49 -12.34 -1.37
CA ASP A 188 -12.93 -12.48 -1.26
C ASP A 188 -13.47 -11.67 -0.07
N GLU A 189 -14.79 -11.51 -0.05
CA GLU A 189 -15.46 -10.70 0.97
C GLU A 189 -15.28 -11.28 2.37
N ALA A 190 -15.25 -12.62 2.48
CA ALA A 190 -15.02 -13.31 3.75
C ALA A 190 -13.63 -13.01 4.33
N CYS A 191 -12.57 -13.02 3.52
CA CYS A 191 -11.22 -12.65 3.95
C CYS A 191 -11.15 -11.18 4.40
N LEU A 192 -11.80 -10.27 3.67
CA LEU A 192 -11.85 -8.86 4.05
C LEU A 192 -12.60 -8.65 5.37
N GLN A 193 -13.74 -9.31 5.55
CA GLN A 193 -14.52 -9.25 6.79
C GLN A 193 -13.72 -9.78 7.97
N ALA A 194 -13.07 -10.94 7.83
CA ALA A 194 -12.23 -11.53 8.88
C ALA A 194 -11.04 -10.62 9.27
N LYS A 195 -10.45 -9.90 8.31
CA LYS A 195 -9.39 -8.92 8.58
C LYS A 195 -9.89 -7.62 9.21
N ASN A 196 -11.14 -7.25 8.98
CA ASN A 196 -11.74 -6.11 9.65
C ASN A 196 -12.16 -6.45 11.08
N ASP A 197 -12.66 -7.66 11.29
CA ASP A 197 -13.10 -8.22 12.57
C ASP A 197 -11.98 -8.96 13.33
N LEU A 198 -10.87 -8.26 13.55
CA LEU A 198 -9.76 -8.79 14.34
C LEU A 198 -10.15 -8.88 15.81
N ASN A 199 -9.75 -9.98 16.45
CA ASN A 199 -9.92 -10.10 17.90
C ASN A 199 -9.15 -8.96 18.62
N PRO A 200 -9.58 -8.55 19.83
CA PRO A 200 -8.99 -7.40 20.52
C PRO A 200 -7.47 -7.50 20.74
N ARG A 201 -6.97 -8.73 20.95
CA ARG A 201 -5.54 -8.98 21.13
C ARG A 201 -4.75 -8.75 19.84
N GLN A 202 -5.20 -9.32 18.73
CA GLN A 202 -4.60 -9.14 17.40
C GLN A 202 -4.66 -7.68 16.97
N ARG A 203 -5.81 -7.03 17.18
CA ARG A 203 -5.98 -5.60 16.88
C ARG A 203 -4.97 -4.73 17.64
N ARG A 204 -4.74 -5.02 18.93
CA ARG A 204 -3.73 -4.35 19.74
C ARG A 204 -2.30 -4.65 19.26
N GLN A 205 -2.00 -5.89 18.86
CA GLN A 205 -0.71 -6.26 18.31
C GLN A 205 -0.42 -5.56 16.97
N THR A 206 -1.43 -5.42 16.10
CA THR A 206 -1.32 -4.63 14.87
C THR A 206 -1.01 -3.17 15.17
N TYR A 207 -1.70 -2.58 16.16
CA TYR A 207 -1.45 -1.21 16.57
C TYR A 207 -0.01 -0.99 17.06
N PHE A 208 0.58 -1.95 17.77
CA PHE A 208 1.96 -1.85 18.25
C PHE A 208 2.99 -1.64 17.15
N GLY A 209 2.73 -2.14 15.93
CA GLY A 209 3.57 -1.86 14.77
C GLY A 209 3.54 -0.38 14.40
N TYR A 210 2.34 0.17 14.19
CA TYR A 210 2.18 1.58 13.80
C TYR A 210 2.58 2.56 14.91
N SER A 211 2.35 2.21 16.19
CA SER A 211 2.81 3.06 17.29
C SER A 211 4.33 3.03 17.42
N PHE A 212 4.97 1.90 17.10
CA PHE A 212 6.44 1.83 17.00
C PHE A 212 6.98 2.73 15.89
N GLU A 213 6.33 2.77 14.72
CA GLU A 213 6.65 3.74 13.68
C GLU A 213 6.52 5.18 14.19
N SER A 214 5.46 5.48 14.95
CA SER A 214 5.26 6.79 15.55
C SER A 214 6.36 7.18 16.54
N TYR A 215 6.92 6.23 17.30
CA TYR A 215 8.08 6.49 18.16
C TYR A 215 9.42 6.58 17.41
N CYS A 216 9.53 5.91 16.26
CA CYS A 216 10.76 5.83 15.49
C CYS A 216 10.82 6.86 14.35
N THR A 217 9.83 7.76 14.24
CA THR A 217 9.75 8.67 13.12
C THR A 217 9.37 10.10 13.51
N SER A 218 9.73 11.05 12.65
CA SER A 218 9.42 12.46 12.76
C SER A 218 8.93 12.99 11.41
N SER A 219 8.07 14.02 11.43
CA SER A 219 7.67 14.76 10.22
C SER A 219 8.77 15.64 9.65
N ALA A 220 9.86 15.85 10.39
CA ALA A 220 10.98 16.68 9.97
C ALA A 220 12.33 15.96 10.15
N PRO A 221 13.36 16.30 9.34
CA PRO A 221 14.70 15.76 9.48
C PRO A 221 15.29 15.96 10.89
N ARG A 222 16.29 15.13 11.25
CA ARG A 222 16.88 15.03 12.59
C ARG A 222 17.38 16.36 13.23
N ASN A 223 17.65 17.38 12.43
CA ASN A 223 18.11 18.69 12.90
C ASN A 223 17.02 19.77 12.95
N SER A 224 15.77 19.41 12.62
CA SER A 224 14.63 20.30 12.74
C SER A 224 14.11 20.33 14.17
N PRO A 225 13.45 21.44 14.60
CA PRO A 225 12.79 21.47 15.90
C PRO A 225 11.85 20.27 16.02
N ASN A 226 11.89 19.58 17.17
CA ASN A 226 10.95 18.51 17.43
C ASN A 226 9.53 19.07 17.26
N PRO A 227 8.62 18.35 16.57
CA PRO A 227 7.23 18.77 16.52
C PRO A 227 6.71 18.95 17.96
N PRO A 228 5.86 19.96 18.20
CA PRO A 228 5.34 20.22 19.53
C PRO A 228 4.64 18.97 20.05
N GLN A 229 5.19 18.39 21.12
CA GLN A 229 4.55 17.28 21.83
C GLN A 229 3.30 17.84 22.50
N GLY A 230 2.18 17.12 22.36
CA GLY A 230 0.99 17.44 23.12
C GLY A 230 1.30 17.40 24.63
N PRO A 231 0.56 18.15 25.46
CA PRO A 231 0.85 18.25 26.89
C PRO A 231 0.80 16.90 27.65
N ASN A 232 0.19 15.86 27.05
CA ASN A 232 0.08 14.51 27.62
C ASN A 232 0.84 13.44 26.81
N ASP A 233 1.60 13.83 25.79
CA ASP A 233 2.30 12.86 24.94
C ASP A 233 3.62 12.42 25.60
N PRO A 234 3.97 11.13 25.50
CA PRO A 234 5.25 10.65 26.02
C PRO A 234 6.40 11.25 25.21
N VAL A 235 7.55 11.39 25.87
CA VAL A 235 8.78 11.87 25.22
C VAL A 235 9.09 11.00 24.00
N GLY A 236 9.27 11.64 22.85
CA GLY A 236 9.60 10.95 21.59
C GLY A 236 8.40 10.44 20.80
N TRP A 237 7.18 10.79 21.19
CA TRP A 237 5.98 10.52 20.39
C TRP A 237 5.96 11.37 19.12
N GLY A 238 5.95 10.72 17.95
CA GLY A 238 5.94 11.37 16.63
C GLY A 238 4.55 11.69 16.07
N GLY A 239 3.49 11.43 16.85
CA GLY A 239 2.11 11.75 16.52
C GLY A 239 1.17 10.54 16.60
N ASP A 240 -0.12 10.81 16.57
CA ASP A 240 -1.14 9.76 16.57
C ASP A 240 -1.12 8.94 15.27
N VAL A 241 -1.53 7.68 15.38
CA VAL A 241 -1.51 6.73 14.27
C VAL A 241 -2.71 6.97 13.35
N ASP A 242 -2.41 7.31 12.10
CA ASP A 242 -3.38 7.32 11.00
C ASP A 242 -2.90 6.42 9.87
N THR A 243 -3.64 5.33 9.64
CA THR A 243 -3.32 4.33 8.60
C THR A 243 -3.84 4.70 7.20
N ASN A 244 -4.49 5.85 7.04
CA ASN A 244 -4.82 6.40 5.73
C ASN A 244 -3.60 7.06 5.09
N VAL A 245 -2.75 7.69 5.92
CA VAL A 245 -1.56 8.43 5.50
C VAL A 245 -0.43 7.46 5.23
N GLN A 246 0.07 7.45 3.99
CA GLN A 246 1.15 6.54 3.58
C GLN A 246 2.03 7.22 2.55
N TRP A 247 3.34 6.95 2.61
CA TRP A 247 4.26 7.39 1.57
C TRP A 247 4.72 6.18 0.75
N CYS A 248 4.50 6.23 -0.56
CA CYS A 248 4.80 5.16 -1.49
C CYS A 248 5.94 5.57 -2.43
N SER A 249 6.89 4.66 -2.63
CA SER A 249 7.93 4.76 -3.66
C SER A 249 7.67 3.76 -4.78
N VAL A 250 7.71 4.22 -6.02
CA VAL A 250 7.61 3.39 -7.23
C VAL A 250 8.98 3.27 -7.87
N VAL A 251 9.41 2.03 -8.07
CA VAL A 251 10.73 1.70 -8.61
C VAL A 251 10.59 0.77 -9.82
N ARG A 252 11.60 0.82 -10.68
CA ARG A 252 11.82 -0.15 -11.75
C ARG A 252 12.94 -1.09 -11.36
N THR A 253 12.76 -2.37 -11.58
CA THR A 253 13.82 -3.39 -11.44
C THR A 253 13.73 -4.41 -12.58
N LYS A 254 14.64 -5.38 -12.58
CA LYS A 254 14.66 -6.50 -13.51
C LYS A 254 15.02 -7.76 -12.73
N LEU A 255 14.20 -8.79 -12.85
CA LEU A 255 14.46 -10.12 -12.31
C LEU A 255 14.62 -11.08 -13.48
N GLY A 256 15.82 -11.63 -13.65
CA GLY A 256 16.18 -12.44 -14.82
C GLY A 256 15.98 -11.65 -16.13
N ASN A 257 15.02 -12.08 -16.93
CA ASN A 257 14.66 -11.44 -18.20
C ASN A 257 13.44 -10.50 -18.09
N THR A 258 12.74 -10.50 -16.96
CA THR A 258 11.49 -9.75 -16.78
C THR A 258 11.76 -8.40 -16.13
N ARG A 259 11.34 -7.32 -16.79
CA ARG A 259 11.39 -5.96 -16.26
C ARG A 259 10.13 -5.68 -15.43
N LEU A 260 10.30 -5.24 -14.20
CA LEU A 260 9.23 -5.04 -13.24
C LEU A 260 9.12 -3.56 -12.86
N VAL A 261 7.90 -3.06 -12.72
CA VAL A 261 7.58 -1.83 -12.00
C VAL A 261 6.88 -2.21 -10.70
N ILE A 262 7.44 -1.78 -9.58
CA ILE A 262 7.01 -2.18 -8.25
C ILE A 262 6.74 -0.92 -7.43
N GLY A 263 5.54 -0.80 -6.89
CA GLY A 263 5.21 0.22 -5.88
C GLY A 263 5.30 -0.37 -4.48
N GLY A 264 5.79 0.37 -3.50
CA GLY A 264 5.79 -0.06 -2.10
C GLY A 264 5.69 1.12 -1.15
N GLU A 265 4.93 0.94 -0.09
CA GLU A 265 4.98 1.79 1.10
C GLU A 265 6.38 1.71 1.73
N VAL A 266 6.88 2.84 2.22
CA VAL A 266 8.17 2.96 2.90
C VAL A 266 7.95 3.71 4.20
N ASP A 267 8.34 3.09 5.31
CA ASP A 267 8.03 3.57 6.66
C ASP A 267 8.74 4.91 6.96
N CYS A 268 10.04 5.02 6.64
CA CYS A 268 10.77 6.28 6.79
C CYS A 268 12.09 6.33 6.00
N VAL A 269 12.73 7.51 6.01
CA VAL A 269 14.07 7.73 5.47
C VAL A 269 15.06 8.12 6.56
N ARG A 270 16.29 7.64 6.45
CA ARG A 270 17.41 8.06 7.29
C ARG A 270 17.95 9.41 6.81
N ASP A 271 18.14 10.32 7.75
CA ASP A 271 18.74 11.65 7.57
C ASP A 271 17.98 12.57 6.59
N LYS A 272 18.10 12.33 5.28
CA LYS A 272 17.43 13.11 4.22
C LYS A 272 17.01 12.22 3.06
N TYR A 273 15.90 12.57 2.42
CA TYR A 273 15.51 11.92 1.18
C TYR A 273 16.34 12.45 -0.01
N THR A 274 16.97 11.54 -0.74
CA THR A 274 17.87 11.84 -1.87
C THR A 274 17.24 11.55 -3.23
N GLY A 275 15.96 11.15 -3.27
CA GLY A 275 15.32 10.61 -4.47
C GLY A 275 15.76 9.18 -4.81
N LYS A 276 16.57 8.54 -3.95
CA LYS A 276 17.05 7.17 -4.09
C LYS A 276 16.54 6.28 -2.95
N THR A 277 16.65 4.97 -3.15
CA THR A 277 16.20 3.96 -2.19
C THR A 277 17.24 3.61 -1.12
N ASP A 278 18.44 4.20 -1.17
CA ASP A 278 19.56 3.90 -0.29
C ASP A 278 19.35 4.39 1.15
N THR A 279 18.52 5.42 1.31
CA THR A 279 18.18 5.99 2.62
C THR A 279 16.90 5.40 3.23
N PHE A 280 16.23 4.47 2.55
CA PHE A 280 14.96 3.90 3.03
C PHE A 280 15.19 3.00 4.24
N VAL A 281 14.30 3.06 5.22
CA VAL A 281 14.35 2.27 6.44
C VAL A 281 12.98 1.63 6.67
N GLU A 282 12.98 0.31 6.83
CA GLU A 282 11.79 -0.46 7.21
C GLU A 282 11.84 -0.71 8.73
N LEU A 283 10.72 -0.48 9.39
CA LEU A 283 10.52 -0.63 10.82
C LEU A 283 9.66 -1.87 11.09
N LYS A 284 10.10 -2.67 12.05
CA LYS A 284 9.43 -3.91 12.45
C LYS A 284 9.50 -4.12 13.95
N THR A 285 8.43 -4.67 14.49
CA THR A 285 8.35 -5.10 15.88
C THR A 285 8.31 -6.62 15.96
N SER A 286 9.07 -7.21 16.88
CA SER A 286 9.02 -8.64 17.19
C SER A 286 8.93 -8.85 18.70
N MET A 287 8.54 -10.05 19.11
CA MET A 287 8.65 -10.44 20.51
C MET A 287 10.11 -10.51 20.93
N SER A 288 10.40 -10.13 22.18
CA SER A 288 11.74 -10.30 22.73
C SER A 288 12.13 -11.77 22.75
N ILE A 289 13.29 -12.08 22.16
CA ILE A 289 13.88 -13.41 22.12
C ILE A 289 14.44 -13.72 23.51
N ARG A 290 13.94 -14.79 24.17
CA ARG A 290 14.36 -15.16 25.53
C ARG A 290 15.21 -16.42 25.57
N GLY A 291 15.28 -17.17 24.48
CA GLY A 291 16.10 -18.37 24.35
C GLY A 291 16.08 -18.94 22.93
N ALA A 292 16.82 -20.03 22.72
CA ALA A 292 17.07 -20.62 21.40
C ALA A 292 15.79 -21.01 20.63
N GLN A 293 14.71 -21.39 21.33
CA GLN A 293 13.44 -21.70 20.67
C GLN A 293 12.75 -20.46 20.07
N ASP A 294 12.87 -19.30 20.74
CA ASP A 294 12.33 -18.05 20.23
C ASP A 294 13.16 -17.52 19.06
N GLU A 295 14.47 -17.78 19.06
CA GLU A 295 15.38 -17.45 17.97
C GLU A 295 15.05 -18.24 16.70
N VAL A 296 14.89 -19.56 16.80
CA VAL A 296 14.46 -20.40 15.66
C VAL A 296 13.10 -19.95 15.13
N ARG A 297 12.19 -19.50 16.00
CA ARG A 297 10.88 -18.95 15.58
C ARG A 297 10.97 -17.56 14.96
N PHE A 298 12.02 -16.80 15.24
CA PHE A 298 12.27 -15.49 14.64
C PHE A 298 12.91 -15.62 13.26
N GLU A 299 13.73 -16.64 13.05
CA GLU A 299 14.40 -16.93 11.77
C GLU A 299 13.51 -17.66 10.75
N LYS A 300 12.51 -18.42 11.24
CA LYS A 300 11.47 -19.05 10.42
C LYS A 300 10.43 -18.03 9.94
#